data_AF-A0A369T4U8-F1
#
_entry.id   AF-A0A369T4U8-F1
#
_cell.length_a   1.000
_cell.length_b   1.000
_cell.length_c   1.000
_cell.angle_alpha   90.00
_cell.angle_beta   90.00
_cell.angle_gamma   90.00
#
_symmetry.space_group_name_H-M   'P 1'
#
loop_
_entity.id
_entity.type
_entity.pdbx_description
1 polymer ?
#
loop_
_entity_poly.entity_id
_entity_poly.type
_entity_poly.pdbx_seq_one_letter_code
_entity_poly.pdbx_strand_id
1 'polypeptide(L)'
;KWDNVSSTFYFDNLNKILSQEKFRKIHVNTLTLSAFWEMVKNGDPLIISIIRTGKALIDPFGLFGSLKKLLYAGKILPSEEAIEAAKLRVEYNIRGYKVNLIKAFENVYLIFTNSAQYYLMKKGYSYISPEEILEALRKEFGNDELVSWYEDIIKRMKSIGHGESIDINEEDLGKYFKKALEFKKRLGME
;
A
#
# COMPACT_ATOMS: atom_id res chain seq x y z
N LYS A 1 -29.77 29.20 -11.89
CA LYS A 1 -29.03 30.45 -12.20
C LYS A 1 -29.37 31.45 -11.12
N TRP A 2 -28.36 32.13 -10.55
CA TRP A 2 -28.63 33.27 -9.67
C TRP A 2 -29.26 34.36 -10.53
N ASP A 3 -30.45 34.84 -10.16
CA ASP A 3 -31.14 35.88 -10.91
C ASP A 3 -30.50 37.25 -10.60
N ASN A 4 -30.51 38.14 -11.60
CA ASN A 4 -29.79 39.41 -11.52
C ASN A 4 -30.29 40.28 -10.36
N VAL A 5 -31.58 40.22 -10.04
CA VAL A 5 -32.20 40.99 -8.95
C VAL A 5 -31.64 40.57 -7.59
N SER A 6 -31.60 39.27 -7.29
CA SER A 6 -31.04 38.77 -6.03
C SER A 6 -29.55 39.03 -5.91
N SER A 7 -28.80 38.92 -7.01
CA SER A 7 -27.37 39.19 -7.02
C SER A 7 -27.07 40.67 -6.75
N THR A 8 -27.75 41.59 -7.42
CA THR A 8 -27.61 43.03 -7.19
C THR A 8 -27.97 43.38 -5.75
N PHE A 9 -29.10 42.90 -5.24
CA PHE A 9 -29.52 43.15 -3.87
C PHE A 9 -28.48 42.66 -2.85
N TYR A 10 -27.90 41.47 -3.05
CA TYR A 10 -26.86 40.93 -2.17
C TYR A 10 -25.61 41.83 -2.14
N PHE A 11 -25.08 42.19 -3.32
CA PHE A 11 -23.86 42.98 -3.40
C PHE A 11 -24.06 44.42 -2.90
N ASP A 12 -25.20 45.04 -3.14
CA ASP A 12 -25.51 46.38 -2.64
C ASP A 12 -25.52 46.43 -1.12
N ASN A 13 -26.18 45.45 -0.48
CA ASN A 13 -26.22 45.36 0.98
C ASN A 13 -24.86 45.01 1.56
N LEU A 14 -24.10 44.11 0.94
CA LEU A 14 -22.74 43.78 1.36
C LEU A 14 -21.83 45.01 1.32
N ASN A 15 -21.86 45.77 0.22
CA ASN A 15 -21.06 46.97 0.05
C ASN A 15 -21.42 48.05 1.08
N LYS A 16 -22.71 48.22 1.39
CA LYS A 16 -23.17 49.13 2.45
C LYS A 16 -22.67 48.73 3.84
N ILE A 17 -22.52 47.44 4.13
CA ILE A 17 -21.93 46.96 5.38
C ILE A 17 -20.42 47.24 5.37
N LEU A 18 -19.72 46.89 4.28
CA LEU A 18 -18.27 47.04 4.17
C LEU A 18 -17.80 48.50 4.13
N SER A 19 -18.67 49.46 3.76
CA SER A 19 -18.35 50.89 3.81
C SER A 19 -18.21 51.44 5.24
N GLN A 20 -18.63 50.69 6.26
CA GLN A 20 -18.47 51.09 7.66
C GLN A 20 -16.99 51.10 8.07
N GLU A 21 -16.56 52.12 8.81
CA GLU A 21 -15.15 52.35 9.15
C GLU A 21 -14.49 51.11 9.81
N LYS A 22 -15.22 50.41 10.67
CA LYS A 22 -14.76 49.21 11.37
C LYS A 22 -14.35 48.05 10.46
N PHE A 23 -14.78 48.03 9.20
CA PHE A 23 -14.47 46.96 8.24
C PHE A 23 -13.47 47.37 7.15
N ARG A 24 -12.91 48.58 7.19
CA ARG A 24 -11.95 49.09 6.18
C ARG A 24 -10.74 48.19 5.92
N LYS A 25 -10.34 47.36 6.89
CA LYS A 25 -9.19 46.45 6.80
C LYS A 25 -9.55 45.06 6.26
N ILE A 26 -10.84 44.79 6.01
CA ILE A 26 -11.32 43.47 5.58
C ILE A 26 -11.69 43.52 4.10
N HIS A 27 -11.05 42.67 3.30
CA HIS A 27 -11.46 42.41 1.93
C HIS A 27 -12.34 41.15 1.90
N VAL A 28 -13.55 41.24 1.34
CA VAL A 28 -14.49 40.12 1.27
C VAL A 28 -14.64 39.66 -0.17
N ASN A 29 -14.44 38.36 -0.38
CA ASN A 29 -14.74 37.68 -1.64
C ASN A 29 -15.92 36.73 -1.41
N THR A 30 -16.86 36.70 -2.36
CA THR A 30 -18.08 35.89 -2.26
C THR A 30 -18.16 34.94 -3.43
N LEU A 31 -18.47 33.68 -3.14
CA LEU A 31 -18.60 32.63 -4.15
C LEU A 31 -19.94 31.93 -3.94
N THR A 32 -20.62 31.59 -5.04
CA THR A 32 -21.78 30.71 -4.94
C THR A 32 -21.32 29.31 -4.54
N LEU A 33 -22.16 28.58 -3.80
CA LEU A 33 -21.81 27.21 -3.39
C LEU A 33 -21.57 26.30 -4.61
N SER A 34 -22.32 26.48 -5.69
CA SER A 34 -22.10 25.75 -6.95
C SER A 34 -20.73 26.05 -7.56
N ALA A 35 -20.32 27.32 -7.66
CA ALA A 35 -19.01 27.69 -8.17
C ALA A 35 -17.88 27.14 -7.28
N PHE A 36 -18.06 27.22 -5.96
CA PHE A 36 -17.12 26.65 -5.00
C PHE A 36 -16.92 25.14 -5.26
N TRP A 37 -18.00 24.37 -5.41
CA TRP A 37 -17.88 22.93 -5.68
C TRP A 37 -17.25 22.61 -7.04
N GLU A 38 -17.56 23.36 -8.10
CA GLU A 38 -16.89 23.20 -9.39
C GLU A 38 -15.38 23.43 -9.26
N MET A 39 -14.99 24.50 -8.56
CA MET A 39 -13.58 24.81 -8.31
C MET A 39 -12.88 23.76 -7.43
N VAL A 40 -13.55 23.21 -6.42
CA VAL A 40 -13.03 22.08 -5.63
C VAL A 40 -12.79 20.86 -6.51
N LYS A 41 -13.77 20.48 -7.35
CA LYS A 41 -13.67 19.32 -8.24
C LYS A 41 -12.54 19.47 -9.27
N ASN A 42 -12.31 20.69 -9.74
CA ASN A 42 -11.27 20.99 -10.72
C ASN A 42 -9.90 21.26 -10.08
N GLY A 43 -9.81 21.22 -8.74
CA GLY A 43 -8.59 21.54 -7.98
C GLY A 43 -8.07 22.94 -8.25
N ASP A 44 -8.97 23.92 -8.32
CA ASP A 44 -8.60 25.32 -8.53
C ASP A 44 -7.60 25.80 -7.44
N PRO A 45 -6.43 26.35 -7.80
CA PRO A 45 -5.40 26.74 -6.85
C PRO A 45 -5.87 27.71 -5.75
N LEU A 46 -6.80 28.62 -6.10
CA LEU A 46 -7.36 29.58 -5.15
C LEU A 46 -8.18 28.87 -4.08
N ILE A 47 -9.10 27.98 -4.49
CA ILE A 47 -9.94 27.23 -3.54
C ILE A 47 -9.11 26.27 -2.70
N ILE A 48 -8.13 25.61 -3.31
CA ILE A 48 -7.20 24.73 -2.57
C ILE A 48 -6.45 25.54 -1.51
N SER A 49 -5.94 26.73 -1.85
CA SER A 49 -5.29 27.60 -0.86
C SER A 49 -6.24 28.02 0.25
N ILE A 50 -7.49 28.38 -0.08
CA ILE A 50 -8.52 28.75 0.90
C ILE A 50 -8.79 27.60 1.85
N ILE A 51 -8.99 26.38 1.36
CA ILE A 51 -9.24 25.19 2.21
C ILE A 51 -8.02 24.89 3.09
N ARG A 52 -6.80 25.01 2.55
CA ARG A 52 -5.55 24.71 3.24
C ARG A 52 -5.27 25.66 4.41
N THR A 53 -5.29 26.96 4.15
CA THR A 53 -4.87 27.97 5.15
C THR A 53 -6.05 28.58 5.90
N GLY A 54 -7.24 28.54 5.31
CA GLY A 54 -8.45 29.14 5.86
C GLY A 54 -8.86 28.55 7.21
N LYS A 55 -9.50 29.41 8.01
CA LYS A 55 -10.15 29.07 9.27
C LYS A 55 -11.63 29.38 9.13
N ALA A 56 -12.48 28.39 9.38
CA ALA A 56 -13.92 28.59 9.40
C ALA A 56 -14.29 29.46 10.60
N LEU A 57 -14.95 30.60 10.33
CA LEU A 57 -15.56 31.43 11.38
C LEU A 57 -16.99 30.96 11.68
N ILE A 58 -17.72 30.56 10.64
CA ILE A 58 -19.08 30.05 10.72
C ILE A 58 -19.16 28.81 9.82
N ASP A 59 -19.22 27.62 10.43
CA ASP A 59 -19.37 26.33 9.73
C ASP A 59 -20.19 25.36 10.60
N PRO A 60 -21.49 25.63 10.80
CA PRO A 60 -22.32 24.85 11.72
C PRO A 60 -22.45 23.37 11.29
N PHE A 61 -22.28 23.08 10.01
CA PHE A 61 -22.38 21.73 9.45
C PHE A 61 -21.01 21.04 9.28
N GLY A 62 -19.90 21.71 9.60
CA GLY A 62 -18.56 21.13 9.50
C GLY A 62 -18.10 20.82 8.06
N LEU A 63 -18.67 21.47 7.05
CA LEU A 63 -18.35 21.23 5.64
C LEU A 63 -16.91 21.64 5.33
N PHE A 64 -16.51 22.83 5.78
CA PHE A 64 -15.17 23.36 5.54
C PHE A 64 -14.11 22.53 6.27
N GLY A 65 -14.37 22.17 7.53
CA GLY A 65 -13.49 21.30 8.31
C GLY A 65 -13.31 19.92 7.65
N SER A 66 -14.38 19.35 7.10
CA SER A 66 -14.34 18.06 6.39
C SER A 66 -13.55 18.16 5.09
N LEU A 67 -13.74 19.21 4.30
CA LEU A 67 -12.96 19.46 3.09
C LEU A 67 -11.47 19.63 3.38
N LYS A 68 -11.13 20.30 4.48
CA LYS A 68 -9.74 20.44 4.92
C LYS A 68 -9.11 19.10 5.26
N LYS A 69 -9.84 18.20 5.95
CA LYS A 69 -9.38 16.83 6.21
C LYS A 69 -9.22 16.03 4.91
N LEU A 70 -10.15 16.17 3.97
CA LEU A 70 -10.06 15.52 2.65
C LEU A 70 -8.86 16.02 1.85
N LEU A 71 -8.57 17.32 1.88
CA LEU A 71 -7.38 17.90 1.26
C LEU A 71 -6.12 17.28 1.84
N TYR A 72 -5.96 17.28 3.17
CA TYR A 72 -4.79 16.69 3.82
C TYR A 72 -4.66 15.17 3.63
N ALA A 73 -5.77 14.47 3.44
CA ALA A 73 -5.77 13.05 3.06
C ALA A 73 -5.46 12.82 1.57
N GLY A 74 -5.16 13.86 0.79
CA GLY A 74 -4.86 13.79 -0.63
C GLY A 74 -6.06 13.35 -1.49
N LYS A 75 -7.29 13.65 -1.06
CA LYS A 75 -8.54 13.24 -1.73
C LYS A 75 -9.09 14.28 -2.70
N ILE A 76 -8.62 15.52 -2.66
CA ILE A 76 -8.99 16.58 -3.60
C ILE A 76 -7.92 16.66 -4.69
N LEU A 77 -8.34 16.58 -5.96
CA LEU A 77 -7.45 16.50 -7.11
C LEU A 77 -7.62 17.72 -8.04
N PRO A 78 -6.55 18.21 -8.69
CA PRO A 78 -5.15 18.02 -8.31
C PRO A 78 -4.79 18.87 -7.06
N SER A 79 -4.09 18.28 -6.09
CA SER A 79 -3.48 19.00 -4.97
C SER A 79 -2.08 18.45 -4.68
N GLU A 80 -1.22 19.26 -4.07
CA GLU A 80 0.12 18.83 -3.64
C GLU A 80 0.04 17.62 -2.69
N GLU A 81 -0.94 17.63 -1.78
CA GLU A 81 -1.22 16.53 -0.86
C GLU A 81 -1.59 15.25 -1.60
N ALA A 82 -2.38 15.35 -2.68
CA ALA A 82 -2.73 14.20 -3.50
C ALA A 82 -1.54 13.68 -4.34
N ILE A 83 -0.66 14.58 -4.80
CA ILE A 83 0.57 14.22 -5.51
C ILE A 83 1.52 13.47 -4.57
N GLU A 84 1.74 13.99 -3.36
CA GLU A 84 2.58 13.32 -2.36
C GLU A 84 1.96 11.98 -1.94
N ALA A 85 0.64 11.92 -1.73
CA ALA A 85 -0.06 10.67 -1.47
C ALA A 85 0.11 9.66 -2.63
N ALA A 86 0.14 10.12 -3.89
CA ALA A 86 0.41 9.25 -5.04
C ALA A 86 1.85 8.71 -5.03
N LYS A 87 2.84 9.56 -4.75
CA LYS A 87 4.23 9.15 -4.57
C LYS A 87 4.39 8.11 -3.46
N LEU A 88 3.80 8.36 -2.29
CA LEU A 88 3.84 7.42 -1.16
C LEU A 88 3.19 6.07 -1.48
N ARG A 89 2.14 6.03 -2.33
CA ARG A 89 1.56 4.77 -2.82
C ARG A 89 2.52 3.97 -3.66
N VAL A 90 3.34 4.61 -4.50
CA VAL A 90 4.38 3.92 -5.29
C VAL A 90 5.38 3.24 -4.35
N GLU A 91 5.89 3.98 -3.37
CA GLU A 91 6.83 3.43 -2.37
C GLU A 91 6.21 2.30 -1.54
N TYR A 92 4.94 2.42 -1.17
CA TYR A 92 4.20 1.36 -0.51
C TYR A 92 4.13 0.09 -1.37
N ASN A 93 3.81 0.22 -2.66
CA ASN A 93 3.73 -0.91 -3.58
C ASN A 93 5.10 -1.58 -3.79
N ILE A 94 6.19 -0.81 -3.87
CA ILE A 94 7.56 -1.34 -3.96
C ILE A 94 7.89 -2.20 -2.73
N ARG A 95 7.57 -1.71 -1.51
CA ARG A 95 7.74 -2.51 -0.29
C ARG A 95 6.84 -3.74 -0.28
N GLY A 96 5.60 -3.61 -0.73
CA GLY A 96 4.65 -4.73 -0.85
C GLY A 96 5.17 -5.82 -1.79
N TYR A 97 5.78 -5.45 -2.91
CA TYR A 97 6.44 -6.38 -3.82
C TYR A 97 7.56 -7.17 -3.14
N LYS A 98 8.45 -6.51 -2.36
CA LYS A 98 9.51 -7.20 -1.61
C LYS A 98 8.96 -8.20 -0.59
N VAL A 99 7.91 -7.82 0.15
CA VAL A 99 7.22 -8.73 1.08
C VAL A 99 6.62 -9.92 0.33
N ASN A 100 6.04 -9.70 -0.85
CA ASN A 100 5.47 -10.77 -1.66
C ASN A 100 6.53 -11.73 -2.21
N LEU A 101 7.75 -11.27 -2.52
CA LEU A 101 8.86 -12.15 -2.89
C LEU A 101 9.26 -13.08 -1.74
N ILE A 102 9.32 -12.57 -0.51
CA ILE A 102 9.59 -13.39 0.68
C ILE A 102 8.50 -14.45 0.88
N LYS A 103 7.22 -14.05 0.77
CA LYS A 103 6.09 -15.00 0.85
C LYS A 103 6.13 -16.05 -0.26
N ALA A 104 6.50 -15.65 -1.48
CA ALA A 104 6.65 -16.59 -2.57
C ALA A 104 7.78 -17.60 -2.29
N PHE A 105 8.89 -17.14 -1.72
CA PHE A 105 9.98 -18.01 -1.30
C PHE A 105 9.58 -18.98 -0.18
N GLU A 106 8.81 -18.51 0.80
CA GLU A 106 8.20 -19.36 1.84
C GLU A 106 7.33 -20.47 1.22
N ASN A 107 6.52 -20.15 0.21
CA ASN A 107 5.77 -21.17 -0.53
C ASN A 107 6.67 -22.17 -1.24
N VAL A 108 7.80 -21.73 -1.83
CA VAL A 108 8.78 -22.64 -2.43
C VAL A 108 9.38 -23.57 -1.37
N TYR A 109 9.76 -23.04 -0.21
CA TYR A 109 10.18 -23.84 0.94
C TYR A 109 9.13 -24.88 1.34
N LEU A 110 7.85 -24.50 1.42
CA LEU A 110 6.77 -25.42 1.74
C LEU A 110 6.59 -26.50 0.66
N ILE A 111 6.78 -26.19 -0.62
CA ILE A 111 6.76 -27.20 -1.69
C ILE A 111 7.84 -28.25 -1.44
N PHE A 112 9.07 -27.85 -1.12
CA PHE A 112 10.14 -28.78 -0.77
C PHE A 112 9.77 -29.64 0.45
N THR A 113 9.41 -29.00 1.57
CA THR A 113 9.12 -29.67 2.84
C THR A 113 7.97 -30.65 2.71
N ASN A 114 6.86 -30.24 2.09
CA ASN A 114 5.68 -31.10 1.94
C ASN A 114 5.95 -32.24 0.95
N SER A 115 6.77 -32.01 -0.09
CA SER A 115 7.13 -33.08 -1.03
C SER A 115 7.99 -34.15 -0.36
N ALA A 116 8.97 -33.72 0.44
CA ALA A 116 9.80 -34.62 1.23
C ALA A 116 8.97 -35.40 2.25
N GLN A 117 8.11 -34.70 3.00
CA GLN A 117 7.22 -35.33 3.98
C GLN A 117 6.29 -36.35 3.32
N TYR A 118 5.68 -36.03 2.18
CA TYR A 118 4.85 -36.97 1.42
C TYR A 118 5.61 -38.24 1.03
N TYR A 119 6.78 -38.11 0.43
CA TYR A 119 7.60 -39.25 0.00
C TYR A 119 7.96 -40.16 1.18
N LEU A 120 8.35 -39.55 2.28
CA LEU A 120 8.73 -40.22 3.51
C LEU A 120 7.54 -40.91 4.19
N MET A 121 6.37 -40.26 4.23
CA MET A 121 5.13 -40.85 4.74
C MET A 121 4.73 -42.09 3.93
N LYS A 122 4.91 -42.09 2.61
CA LYS A 122 4.67 -43.28 1.78
C LYS A 122 5.56 -44.46 2.13
N LYS A 123 6.72 -44.20 2.73
CA LYS A 123 7.64 -45.23 3.23
C LYS A 123 7.36 -45.66 4.67
N GLY A 124 6.30 -45.14 5.29
CA GLY A 124 5.88 -45.50 6.65
C GLY A 124 6.57 -44.69 7.75
N TYR A 125 7.30 -43.63 7.39
CA TYR A 125 7.88 -42.74 8.38
C TYR A 125 6.92 -41.62 8.79
N SER A 126 7.04 -41.15 10.03
CA SER A 126 6.34 -39.98 10.55
C SER A 126 7.37 -38.97 11.06
N TYR A 127 7.31 -37.74 10.54
CA TYR A 127 8.26 -36.67 10.86
C TYR A 127 7.53 -35.39 11.21
N ILE A 128 8.11 -34.61 12.13
CA ILE A 128 7.48 -33.44 12.74
C ILE A 128 8.23 -32.15 12.36
N SER A 129 9.55 -32.21 12.19
CA SER A 129 10.36 -31.02 11.89
C SER A 129 11.08 -31.08 10.52
N PRO A 130 11.39 -29.92 9.91
CA PRO A 130 12.19 -29.86 8.70
C PRO A 130 13.58 -30.51 8.84
N GLU A 131 14.18 -30.45 10.03
CA GLU A 131 15.48 -31.04 10.34
C GLU A 131 15.40 -32.57 10.36
N GLU A 132 14.36 -33.14 10.98
CA GLU A 132 14.12 -34.58 10.98
C GLU A 132 13.91 -35.10 9.55
N ILE A 133 13.18 -34.35 8.72
CA ILE A 133 13.00 -34.65 7.29
C ILE A 133 14.37 -34.65 6.58
N LEU A 134 15.23 -33.66 6.85
CA LEU A 134 16.55 -33.57 6.22
C LEU A 134 17.44 -34.76 6.57
N GLU A 135 17.46 -35.17 7.84
CA GLU A 135 18.20 -36.34 8.30
C GLU A 135 17.68 -37.63 7.67
N ALA A 136 16.37 -37.77 7.52
CA ALA A 136 15.76 -38.89 6.82
C ALA A 136 16.14 -38.94 5.34
N LEU A 137 16.07 -37.80 4.64
CA LEU A 137 16.50 -37.71 3.25
C LEU A 137 17.99 -38.06 3.09
N ARG A 138 18.86 -37.64 4.02
CA ARG A 138 20.29 -38.05 4.03
C ARG A 138 20.47 -39.55 4.17
N LYS A 139 19.67 -40.21 5.00
CA LYS A 139 19.73 -41.69 5.15
C LYS A 139 19.28 -42.40 3.88
N GLU A 140 18.24 -41.90 3.22
CA GLU A 140 17.65 -42.50 2.03
C GLU A 140 18.47 -42.26 0.76
N PHE A 141 19.01 -41.05 0.58
CA PHE A 141 19.62 -40.61 -0.67
C PHE A 141 21.11 -40.30 -0.54
N GLY A 142 21.69 -40.39 0.66
CA GLY A 142 23.11 -40.10 0.90
C GLY A 142 23.47 -38.66 0.52
N ASN A 143 24.48 -38.52 -0.35
CA ASN A 143 25.01 -37.24 -0.82
C ASN A 143 24.34 -36.73 -2.11
N ASP A 144 23.12 -37.17 -2.39
CA ASP A 144 22.40 -36.72 -3.57
C ASP A 144 22.15 -35.19 -3.54
N GLU A 145 22.21 -34.57 -4.71
CA GLU A 145 21.93 -33.15 -4.89
C GLU A 145 20.56 -32.72 -4.32
N LEU A 146 19.54 -33.59 -4.35
CA LEU A 146 18.22 -33.29 -3.78
C LEU A 146 18.30 -32.95 -2.28
N VAL A 147 19.17 -33.65 -1.55
CA VAL A 147 19.38 -33.44 -0.12
C VAL A 147 20.03 -32.08 0.11
N SER A 148 21.02 -31.74 -0.72
CA SER A 148 21.69 -30.44 -0.67
C SER A 148 20.73 -29.28 -0.95
N TRP A 149 19.79 -29.44 -1.89
CA TRP A 149 18.78 -28.42 -2.17
C TRP A 149 17.83 -28.22 -0.99
N TYR A 150 17.40 -29.30 -0.35
CA TYR A 150 16.52 -29.23 0.82
C TYR A 150 17.22 -28.59 2.02
N GLU A 151 18.49 -28.94 2.26
CA GLU A 151 19.29 -28.33 3.32
C GLU A 151 19.47 -26.82 3.12
N ASP A 152 19.79 -26.39 1.90
CA ASP A 152 19.99 -24.99 1.55
C ASP A 152 18.70 -24.17 1.74
N ILE A 153 17.54 -24.68 1.32
CA ILE A 153 16.29 -23.95 1.48
C ILE A 153 15.83 -23.85 2.95
N ILE A 154 16.06 -24.88 3.78
CA ILE A 154 15.83 -24.80 5.24
C ILE A 154 16.70 -23.70 5.86
N LYS A 155 18.00 -23.68 5.55
CA LYS A 155 18.93 -22.68 6.09
C LYS A 155 18.47 -21.26 5.75
N ARG A 156 18.11 -21.03 4.49
CA ARG A 156 17.61 -19.73 4.03
C ARG A 156 16.31 -19.33 4.73
N MET A 157 15.36 -20.26 4.88
CA MET A 157 14.10 -19.96 5.55
C MET A 157 14.30 -19.60 7.03
N LYS A 158 15.23 -20.28 7.73
CA LYS A 158 15.60 -19.93 9.11
C LYS A 158 16.18 -18.53 9.23
N SER A 159 17.12 -18.19 8.35
CA SER A 159 17.70 -16.85 8.30
C SER A 159 16.64 -15.77 8.08
N ILE A 160 15.66 -16.00 7.18
CA ILE A 160 14.51 -15.09 6.98
C ILE A 160 13.70 -14.97 8.28
N GLY A 161 13.42 -16.08 8.95
CA GLY A 161 12.69 -16.10 10.22
C GLY A 161 13.38 -15.36 11.37
N HIS A 162 14.71 -15.32 11.38
CA HIS A 162 15.50 -14.54 12.34
C HIS A 162 15.61 -13.05 12.01
N GLY A 163 14.98 -12.59 10.91
CA GLY A 163 15.07 -11.21 10.47
C GLY A 163 16.43 -10.84 9.87
N GLU A 164 17.22 -11.84 9.47
CA GLU A 164 18.42 -11.58 8.67
C GLU A 164 17.98 -10.98 7.34
N SER A 165 18.67 -9.92 6.88
CA SER A 165 18.35 -9.26 5.63
C SER A 165 18.75 -10.14 4.45
N ILE A 166 17.90 -11.10 4.11
CA ILE A 166 18.01 -11.89 2.89
C ILE A 166 17.25 -11.14 1.81
N ASP A 167 18.00 -10.60 0.85
CA ASP A 167 17.43 -10.04 -0.37
C ASP A 167 17.11 -11.21 -1.32
N ILE A 168 15.86 -11.66 -1.29
CA ILE A 168 15.37 -12.64 -2.27
C ILE A 168 14.96 -11.86 -3.50
N ASN A 169 15.74 -11.98 -4.57
CA ASN A 169 15.41 -11.42 -5.87
C ASN A 169 14.61 -12.44 -6.73
N GLU A 170 14.12 -11.97 -7.88
CA GLU A 170 13.34 -12.79 -8.82
C GLU A 170 14.15 -13.96 -9.40
N GLU A 171 15.44 -13.75 -9.63
CA GLU A 171 16.32 -14.77 -10.20
C GLU A 171 16.51 -15.94 -9.22
N ASP A 172 16.77 -15.63 -7.96
CA ASP A 172 16.89 -16.62 -6.89
C ASP A 172 15.57 -17.35 -6.69
N LEU A 173 14.45 -16.63 -6.58
CA LEU A 173 13.13 -17.24 -6.46
C LEU A 173 12.84 -18.20 -7.62
N GLY A 174 13.13 -17.78 -8.87
CA GLY A 174 12.96 -18.62 -10.05
C GLY A 174 13.86 -19.85 -10.06
N LYS A 175 15.11 -19.73 -9.60
CA LYS A 175 16.05 -20.87 -9.44
C LYS A 175 15.51 -21.87 -8.42
N TYR A 176 15.09 -21.43 -7.24
CA TYR A 176 14.55 -22.33 -6.21
C TYR A 176 13.23 -22.96 -6.63
N PHE A 177 12.37 -22.21 -7.31
CA PHE A 177 11.10 -22.76 -7.80
C PHE A 177 11.34 -23.88 -8.82
N LYS A 178 12.26 -23.71 -9.77
CA LYS A 178 12.65 -24.79 -10.70
C LYS A 178 13.21 -26.01 -9.96
N LYS A 179 14.07 -25.80 -8.96
CA LYS A 179 14.59 -26.89 -8.12
C LYS A 179 13.47 -27.59 -7.34
N ALA A 180 12.50 -26.86 -6.81
CA ALA A 180 11.32 -27.43 -6.13
C ALA A 180 10.50 -28.33 -7.05
N LEU A 181 10.27 -27.89 -8.30
CA LEU A 181 9.54 -28.68 -9.30
C LEU A 181 10.29 -29.97 -9.67
N GLU A 182 11.62 -29.92 -9.80
CA GLU A 182 12.41 -31.12 -10.03
C GLU A 182 12.45 -32.00 -8.78
N PHE A 183 12.61 -31.40 -7.59
CA PHE A 183 12.63 -32.11 -6.31
C PHE A 183 11.36 -32.92 -6.09
N LYS A 184 10.16 -32.32 -6.26
CA LYS A 184 8.90 -33.06 -6.11
C LYS A 184 8.80 -34.23 -7.09
N LYS A 185 9.26 -34.04 -8.33
CA LYS A 185 9.23 -35.05 -9.39
C LYS A 185 10.14 -36.22 -9.04
N ARG A 186 11.37 -35.94 -8.58
CA ARG A 186 12.33 -36.96 -8.13
C ARG A 186 11.82 -37.77 -6.93
N LEU A 187 10.95 -37.18 -6.12
CA LEU A 187 10.25 -37.83 -5.02
C LEU A 187 8.96 -38.56 -5.43
N GLY A 188 8.65 -38.63 -6.72
CA GLY A 188 7.49 -39.36 -7.25
C GLY A 188 6.17 -38.63 -7.10
N MET A 189 6.18 -37.29 -7.04
CA MET A 189 5.00 -36.43 -7.14
C MET A 189 4.95 -35.78 -8.54
N GLU A 190 4.11 -36.31 -9.42
CA GLU A 190 3.86 -35.73 -10.75
C GLU A 190 3.23 -34.34 -10.70
#